data_AF-A0A920FLL7-F1
#
_entry.id   AF-A0A920FLL7-F1
#
_cell.length_a   1.000
_cell.length_b   1.000
_cell.length_c   1.000
_cell.angle_alpha   90.00
_cell.angle_beta   90.00
_cell.angle_gamma   90.00
#
_symmetry.space_group_name_H-M   'P 1'
#
loop_
_entity.id
_entity.type
_entity.pdbx_description
1 polymer ?
#
loop_
_entity_poly.entity_id
_entity_poly.type
_entity_poly.pdbx_seq_one_letter_code
_entity_poly.pdbx_strand_id
1 'polypeptide(L)' 'MGDFILEGSAKTPVVELKSSGDLLLKGRSIPENSIEFYKPIIDWIDSYSQSVSEKLF' A
#
# COMPACT_ATOMS: atom_id res chain seq x y z
N MET A 1 -5.14 5.93 -11.48
CA MET A 1 -4.10 5.49 -10.52
C MET A 1 -3.75 4.05 -10.83
N GLY A 2 -2.48 3.65 -10.72
CA GLY A 2 -2.04 2.27 -10.95
C GLY A 2 -1.95 1.47 -9.65
N ASP A 3 -1.92 0.15 -9.78
CA ASP A 3 -1.72 -0.75 -8.65
C ASP A 3 -0.31 -0.57 -8.04
N PHE A 4 -0.20 -0.78 -6.73
CA PHE A 4 1.05 -0.71 -5.99
C PHE A 4 1.40 -2.09 -5.45
N ILE A 5 2.55 -2.62 -5.88
CA ILE A 5 2.99 -3.97 -5.54
C ILE A 5 4.41 -3.88 -4.98
N LEU A 6 4.60 -4.43 -3.77
CA LEU A 6 5.91 -4.68 -3.19
C LEU A 6 6.04 -6.15 -2.84
N GLU A 7 7.13 -6.74 -3.32
CA GLU A 7 7.51 -8.09 -2.93
C GLU A 7 7.96 -8.11 -1.46
N GLY A 8 7.49 -9.13 -0.74
CA GLY A 8 7.90 -9.35 0.63
C GLY A 8 9.33 -9.86 0.73
N SER A 9 9.94 -9.72 1.91
CA SER A 9 11.25 -10.26 2.23
C SER A 9 11.22 -11.03 3.56
N ALA A 10 12.39 -11.44 4.05
CA ALA A 10 12.51 -12.04 5.38
C ALA A 10 12.03 -11.12 6.51
N LYS A 11 12.04 -9.79 6.30
CA LYS A 11 11.71 -8.78 7.30
C LYS A 11 10.55 -7.87 6.90
N THR A 12 10.22 -7.77 5.62
CA THR A 12 9.17 -6.89 5.09
C THR A 12 7.99 -7.69 4.54
N PRO A 13 6.75 -7.19 4.68
CA PRO A 13 5.59 -7.89 4.17
C PRO A 13 5.49 -7.71 2.65
N VAL A 14 4.79 -8.65 2.01
CA VAL A 14 4.21 -8.46 0.67
C VAL A 14 3.13 -7.39 0.79
N VAL A 15 3.10 -6.45 -0.15
CA VAL A 15 2.09 -5.40 -0.25
C VAL A 15 1.46 -5.48 -1.65
N GLU A 16 0.15 -5.64 -1.73
CA GLU A 16 -0.59 -5.47 -2.98
C GLU A 16 -1.76 -4.52 -2.72
N LEU A 17 -1.71 -3.32 -3.30
CA LEU A 17 -2.79 -2.35 -3.25
C LEU A 17 -3.33 -2.19 -4.67
N LYS A 18 -4.54 -2.71 -4.91
CA LYS A 18 -5.17 -2.68 -6.22
C LYS A 18 -6.16 -1.53 -6.31
N SER A 19 -6.17 -0.89 -7.46
CA SER A 19 -7.16 0.13 -7.80
C SER A 19 -8.60 -0.38 -7.86
N SER A 20 -8.80 -1.72 -7.86
CA SER A 20 -10.11 -2.37 -7.65
C SER A 20 -10.66 -2.23 -6.23
N GLY A 21 -9.84 -1.81 -5.27
CA GLY A 21 -10.18 -1.73 -3.85
C GLY A 21 -9.68 -2.92 -3.02
N ASP A 22 -9.04 -3.91 -3.64
CA ASP A 22 -8.42 -5.02 -2.92
C ASP A 22 -7.06 -4.57 -2.32
N LEU A 23 -6.93 -4.66 -1.00
CA LEU A 23 -5.69 -4.35 -0.28
C LEU A 23 -5.19 -5.59 0.46
N LEU A 24 -3.93 -5.96 0.23
CA LEU A 24 -3.25 -7.09 0.85
C LEU A 24 -1.95 -6.64 1.52
N LEU A 25 -1.80 -7.02 2.78
CA LEU A 25 -0.53 -6.97 3.52
C LEU A 25 -0.28 -8.35 4.13
N LYS A 26 0.82 -9.02 3.74
CA LYS A 26 1.07 -10.41 4.14
C LYS A 26 2.52 -10.67 4.49
N GLY A 27 2.77 -11.36 5.60
CA GLY A 27 4.10 -11.85 5.97
C GLY A 27 4.70 -11.13 7.18
N ARG A 28 6.03 -11.17 7.29
CA ARG A 28 6.76 -10.58 8.43
C ARG A 28 6.85 -9.07 8.28
N SER A 29 6.71 -8.36 9.40
CA SER A 29 6.53 -6.91 9.42
C SER A 29 7.48 -6.24 10.42
N ILE A 30 8.78 -6.46 10.21
CA ILE A 30 9.88 -5.97 11.06
C ILE A 30 10.93 -5.22 10.21
N PRO A 31 10.51 -4.17 9.44
CA PRO A 31 11.45 -3.35 8.69
C PRO A 31 12.44 -2.64 9.62
N GLU A 32 13.68 -2.51 9.17
CA GLU A 32 14.72 -1.77 9.90
C GLU A 32 14.42 -0.27 9.96
N ASN A 33 13.85 0.28 8.88
CA ASN A 33 13.31 1.62 8.81
C ASN A 33 11.82 1.58 8.47
N SER A 34 10.97 1.58 9.49
CA SER A 34 9.52 1.48 9.32
C SER A 34 8.90 2.71 8.66
N ILE A 35 9.39 3.91 8.97
CA ILE A 35 8.85 5.16 8.40
C ILE A 35 9.06 5.16 6.89
N GLU A 36 10.29 4.88 6.44
CA GLU A 36 10.62 4.84 5.02
C GLU A 36 9.85 3.74 4.28
N PHE A 37 9.67 2.56 4.91
CA PHE A 37 8.92 1.46 4.31
C PHE A 37 7.43 1.78 4.14
N TYR A 38 6.78 2.36 5.17
CA TYR A 38 5.33 2.58 5.13
C TYR A 38 4.92 3.89 4.47
N LYS A 39 5.80 4.88 4.39
CA LYS A 39 5.50 6.16 3.74
C LYS A 39 4.89 6.01 2.34
N PRO A 40 5.50 5.28 1.39
CA PRO A 40 4.90 5.14 0.05
C PRO A 40 3.58 4.36 0.04
N ILE A 41 3.37 3.45 1.01
CA ILE A 41 2.12 2.68 1.16
C ILE A 41 0.99 3.62 1.60
N ILE A 42 1.25 4.47 2.61
CA ILE A 42 0.30 5.45 3.12
C ILE A 42 0.00 6.50 2.04
N ASP A 43 1.03 7.05 1.38
CA ASP A 43 0.88 8.05 0.33
C ASP A 43 0.02 7.51 -0.85
N TRP A 44 0.12 6.20 -1.16
CA TRP A 44 -0.76 5.56 -2.14
C TRP A 44 -2.21 5.45 -1.64
N ILE A 45 -2.44 5.03 -0.39
CA ILE A 45 -3.79 4.91 0.18
C ILE A 45 -4.50 6.27 0.23
N ASP A 46 -3.78 7.33 0.61
CA ASP A 46 -4.32 8.69 0.64
C ASP A 46 -4.75 9.13 -0.77
N SER A 47 -3.89 8.92 -1.76
CA SER A 47 -4.19 9.23 -3.16
C SER A 47 -5.37 8.41 -3.70
N TYR A 48 -5.45 7.12 -3.34
CA TYR A 48 -6.57 6.25 -3.71
C TYR A 48 -7.88 6.78 -3.11
N SER A 49 -7.89 7.14 -1.82
CA SER A 49 -9.08 7.64 -1.13
C SER A 49 -9.66 8.90 -1.78
N GLN A 50 -8.81 9.82 -2.24
CA GLN A 50 -9.22 11.04 -2.95
C GLN A 50 -9.83 10.70 -4.31
N SER A 51 -9.23 9.77 -5.05
CA SER A 51 -9.72 9.36 -6.37
C SER A 51 -11.08 8.65 -6.34
N VAL A 52 -11.37 7.92 -5.26
CA VAL A 52 -12.69 7.28 -5.06
C VAL A 52 -13.72 8.31 -4.62
N SER A 53 -13.34 9.26 -3.76
CA SER A 53 -14.23 10.32 -3.29
C SER A 53 -14.75 11.19 -4.44
N GLU A 54 -13.94 11.45 -5.48
CA GLU A 54 -14.39 12.19 -6.68
C GLU A 54 -15.39 11.43 -7.55
N LYS A 55 -15.49 10.09 -7.43
CA LYS A 55 -16.41 9.27 -8.22
C LYS A 55 -17.77 9.04 -7.56
N LEU A 56 -17.90 9.37 -6.28
CA LEU A 56 -19.13 9.18 -5.50
C LEU A 56 -20.05 10.42 -5.51
N PHE A 57 -19.63 11.49 -6.20
CA PHE A 57 -20.40 12.70 -6.48
C PHE A 57 -20.49 12.93 -8.00
#